data_AF-A0A3D2K8F6-F1
#
_entry.id   AF-A0A3D2K8F6-F1
#
_cell.length_a   1.000
_cell.length_b   1.000
_cell.length_c   1.000
_cell.angle_alpha   90.00
_cell.angle_beta   90.00
_cell.angle_gamma   90.00
#
_symmetry.space_group_name_H-M   'P 1'
#
loop_
_entity.id
_entity.type
_entity.pdbx_description
1 polymer ?
#
loop_
_entity_poly.entity_id
_entity_poly.type
_entity_poly.pdbx_seq_one_letter_code
_entity_poly.pdbx_strand_id
1 'polypeptide(L)'
;MFNKVDTGLDFCGREKEVLDFWKKNDIFRKSVKANEGKEEYTFYDGPPTANGKPHIGHILTRVIKDIIPRYRTMKGYHVERKAGWDTHGLPVELEVEKMLGMDGKQDIERYGIEPFVKKCKESVWKYKGEWEVMSDRVGYWADMDNPYITYDDNYIESVWWAVKTINDKGLLYKGHKIVPYCPRCGTALSSHEVAQGYKDVEDMTVTAKFKVLGEENTYFLAWTTTPWTLPSNVALCMNADEDYARVKVGDEIYILASALVSSVIGDGAEILDTHKGSFYEHKKYEPLFDYIRGTKEAEKAYYVTNDPYVTLTEGTGIVHIAPTFGADDARVAKKGGIADLLVYDRDGKQAPKVDRTGKFWKVEDLDPEWVSENVDLALYGQYAGKFVKNAFDPTKTEKD
;
A
#
# COMPACT_ATOMS: atom_id res chain seq x y z
N MET A 1 -37.97 -49.91 -20.60
CA MET A 1 -37.40 -49.71 -21.95
C MET A 1 -36.61 -48.39 -21.90
N PHE A 2 -35.37 -48.34 -22.40
CA PHE A 2 -34.54 -47.12 -22.35
C PHE A 2 -34.77 -46.23 -23.58
N ASN A 3 -34.59 -44.91 -23.43
CA ASN A 3 -34.63 -43.98 -24.55
C ASN A 3 -33.42 -44.21 -25.48
N LYS A 4 -33.62 -44.09 -26.79
CA LYS A 4 -32.55 -44.18 -27.78
C LYS A 4 -31.59 -43.00 -27.59
N VAL A 5 -30.29 -43.28 -27.50
CA VAL A 5 -29.24 -42.25 -27.35
C VAL A 5 -29.07 -41.52 -28.69
N ASP A 6 -29.13 -40.19 -28.64
CA ASP A 6 -28.85 -39.34 -29.78
C ASP A 6 -27.33 -39.31 -30.08
N THR A 7 -26.97 -39.49 -31.34
CA THR A 7 -25.58 -39.47 -31.84
C THR A 7 -25.05 -38.05 -32.03
N GLY A 8 -25.90 -37.02 -31.96
CA GLY A 8 -25.52 -35.62 -32.15
C GLY A 8 -24.66 -35.01 -31.03
N LEU A 9 -24.58 -35.68 -29.85
CA LEU A 9 -23.77 -35.26 -28.70
C LEU A 9 -23.95 -33.77 -28.31
N ASP A 10 -25.17 -33.23 -28.40
CA ASP A 10 -25.46 -31.87 -27.93
C ASP A 10 -25.42 -31.78 -26.39
N PHE A 11 -24.22 -31.62 -25.84
CA PHE A 11 -24.02 -31.48 -24.40
C PHE A 11 -24.64 -30.19 -23.85
N CYS A 12 -24.56 -29.08 -24.61
CA CYS A 12 -25.09 -27.79 -24.18
C CYS A 12 -26.62 -27.81 -24.04
N GLY A 13 -27.33 -28.41 -25.00
CA GLY A 13 -28.78 -28.60 -24.91
C GLY A 13 -29.17 -29.50 -23.75
N ARG A 14 -28.51 -30.66 -23.63
CA ARG A 14 -28.75 -31.62 -22.53
C ARG A 14 -28.47 -31.04 -21.15
N GLU A 15 -27.42 -30.25 -21.00
CA GLU A 15 -27.13 -29.55 -19.74
C GLU A 15 -28.27 -28.60 -19.35
N LYS A 16 -28.82 -27.83 -20.30
CA LYS A 16 -29.96 -26.95 -20.04
C LYS A 16 -31.19 -27.73 -19.58
N GLU A 17 -31.51 -28.83 -20.24
CA GLU A 17 -32.61 -29.71 -19.83
C GLU A 17 -32.43 -30.25 -18.40
N VAL A 18 -31.20 -30.62 -18.04
CA VAL A 18 -30.87 -31.10 -16.68
C VAL A 18 -30.96 -29.97 -15.65
N LEU A 19 -30.47 -28.77 -15.97
CA LEU A 19 -30.60 -27.59 -15.10
C LEU A 19 -32.07 -27.25 -14.85
N ASP A 20 -32.90 -27.26 -15.89
CA ASP A 20 -34.34 -27.01 -15.79
C ASP A 20 -35.03 -28.08 -14.95
N PHE A 21 -34.66 -29.36 -15.14
CA PHE A 21 -35.13 -30.45 -14.31
C PHE A 21 -34.76 -30.25 -12.83
N TRP A 22 -33.51 -29.89 -12.52
CA TRP A 22 -33.07 -29.66 -11.15
C TRP A 22 -33.83 -28.51 -10.49
N LYS A 23 -34.03 -27.40 -11.20
CA LYS A 23 -34.77 -26.23 -10.71
C LYS A 23 -36.24 -26.55 -10.48
N LYS A 24 -36.94 -27.11 -11.48
CA LYS A 24 -38.37 -27.44 -11.40
C LYS A 24 -38.69 -28.40 -10.26
N ASN A 25 -37.77 -29.30 -9.93
CA ASN A 25 -37.95 -30.32 -8.91
C ASN A 25 -37.29 -29.97 -7.57
N ASP A 26 -36.71 -28.77 -7.43
CA ASP A 26 -36.04 -28.32 -6.22
C ASP A 26 -34.98 -29.31 -5.69
N ILE A 27 -34.18 -29.86 -6.62
CA ILE A 27 -33.28 -30.98 -6.33
C ILE A 27 -32.18 -30.57 -5.34
N PHE A 28 -31.67 -29.34 -5.44
CA PHE A 28 -30.67 -28.85 -4.49
C PHE A 28 -31.19 -28.87 -3.06
N ARG A 29 -32.31 -28.21 -2.76
CA ARG A 29 -32.87 -28.16 -1.40
C ARG A 29 -33.26 -29.55 -0.90
N LYS A 30 -33.83 -30.40 -1.77
CA LYS A 30 -34.11 -31.81 -1.43
C LYS A 30 -32.85 -32.58 -1.05
N SER A 31 -31.73 -32.34 -1.73
CA SER A 31 -30.45 -33.01 -1.43
C SER A 31 -29.91 -32.63 -0.06
N VAL A 32 -30.08 -31.37 0.36
CA VAL A 32 -29.69 -30.88 1.69
C VAL A 32 -30.63 -31.50 2.74
N LYS A 33 -31.94 -31.36 2.55
CA LYS A 33 -32.97 -31.89 3.46
C LYS A 33 -32.89 -33.40 3.68
N ALA A 34 -32.48 -34.17 2.67
CA ALA A 34 -32.34 -35.62 2.78
C ALA A 34 -31.27 -36.07 3.81
N ASN A 35 -30.37 -35.17 4.21
CA ASN A 35 -29.34 -35.41 5.20
C ASN A 35 -29.54 -34.59 6.49
N GLU A 36 -30.68 -33.91 6.66
CA GLU A 36 -31.00 -33.16 7.88
C GLU A 36 -30.87 -34.06 9.13
N GLY A 37 -30.20 -33.56 10.18
CA GLY A 37 -29.93 -34.29 11.41
C GLY A 37 -28.76 -35.29 11.35
N LYS A 38 -28.07 -35.41 10.21
CA LYS A 38 -26.81 -36.18 10.11
C LYS A 38 -25.60 -35.31 10.49
N GLU A 39 -24.40 -35.86 10.35
CA GLU A 39 -23.16 -35.14 10.62
C GLU A 39 -23.03 -33.90 9.73
N GLU A 40 -22.77 -32.74 10.35
CA GLU A 40 -22.61 -31.46 9.68
C GLU A 40 -21.27 -31.37 8.96
N TYR A 41 -21.30 -30.85 7.74
CA TYR A 41 -20.11 -30.39 7.04
C TYR A 41 -20.28 -28.92 6.69
N THR A 42 -19.61 -28.05 7.45
CA THR A 42 -19.69 -26.61 7.25
C THR A 42 -18.89 -26.19 6.02
N PHE A 43 -19.55 -25.46 5.11
CA PHE A 43 -18.95 -24.86 3.94
C PHE A 43 -19.10 -23.34 4.00
N TYR A 44 -17.98 -22.62 3.85
CA TYR A 44 -17.99 -21.17 3.75
C TYR A 44 -17.72 -20.75 2.32
N ASP A 45 -18.66 -19.98 1.75
CA ASP A 45 -18.45 -19.35 0.46
C ASP A 45 -17.78 -18.00 0.65
N GLY A 46 -16.55 -17.85 0.15
CA GLY A 46 -15.88 -16.54 0.09
C GLY A 46 -16.69 -15.59 -0.81
N PRO A 47 -17.18 -14.45 -0.30
CA PRO A 47 -18.15 -13.63 -0.99
C PRO A 47 -17.48 -12.82 -2.10
N PRO A 48 -17.96 -12.89 -3.35
CA PRO A 48 -17.50 -11.96 -4.39
C PRO A 48 -18.02 -10.55 -4.15
N THR A 49 -17.27 -9.55 -4.62
CA THR A 49 -17.78 -8.19 -4.78
C THR A 49 -18.64 -8.13 -6.04
N ALA A 50 -19.87 -7.66 -5.93
CA ALA A 50 -20.82 -7.59 -7.05
C ALA A 50 -20.69 -6.30 -7.89
N ASN A 51 -19.52 -5.66 -7.87
CA ASN A 51 -19.18 -4.42 -8.59
C ASN A 51 -18.61 -4.68 -10.00
N GLY A 52 -18.69 -5.90 -10.51
CA GLY A 52 -18.17 -6.26 -11.82
C GLY A 52 -18.76 -7.54 -12.38
N LYS A 53 -18.53 -7.75 -13.68
CA LYS A 53 -18.97 -8.97 -14.38
C LYS A 53 -18.15 -10.19 -13.95
N PRO A 54 -18.76 -11.39 -13.92
CA PRO A 54 -18.00 -12.60 -13.66
C PRO A 54 -17.00 -12.91 -14.80
N HIS A 55 -15.83 -13.47 -14.46
CA HIS A 55 -14.83 -13.96 -15.42
C HIS A 55 -14.45 -15.42 -15.13
N ILE A 56 -13.58 -16.01 -15.95
CA ILE A 56 -13.22 -17.44 -15.88
C ILE A 56 -12.67 -17.90 -14.52
N GLY A 57 -12.02 -17.00 -13.76
CA GLY A 57 -11.56 -17.28 -12.41
C GLY A 57 -12.70 -17.58 -11.43
N HIS A 58 -13.84 -16.92 -11.61
CA HIS A 58 -15.05 -17.19 -10.82
C HIS A 58 -15.68 -18.53 -11.18
N ILE A 59 -15.58 -18.97 -12.44
CA ILE A 59 -16.04 -20.30 -12.86
C ILE A 59 -15.20 -21.38 -12.18
N LEU A 60 -13.87 -21.28 -12.27
CA LEU A 60 -12.95 -22.26 -11.67
C LEU A 60 -13.21 -22.42 -10.16
N THR A 61 -13.28 -21.30 -9.44
CA THR A 61 -13.51 -21.32 -7.99
C THR A 61 -14.86 -21.93 -7.63
N ARG A 62 -15.93 -21.62 -8.37
CA ARG A 62 -17.27 -22.21 -8.15
C ARG A 62 -17.32 -23.70 -8.44
N VAL A 63 -16.64 -24.17 -9.48
CA VAL A 63 -16.55 -25.61 -9.78
C VAL A 63 -15.94 -26.37 -8.60
N ILE A 64 -14.81 -25.89 -8.05
CA ILE A 64 -14.19 -26.53 -6.88
C ILE A 64 -15.10 -26.45 -5.64
N LYS A 65 -15.71 -25.27 -5.42
CA LYS A 65 -16.66 -25.04 -4.32
C LYS A 65 -17.96 -25.83 -4.46
N ASP A 66 -18.27 -26.41 -5.63
CA ASP A 66 -19.46 -27.26 -5.83
C ASP A 66 -19.12 -28.75 -5.69
N ILE A 67 -17.98 -29.19 -6.24
CA ILE A 67 -17.55 -30.59 -6.25
C ILE A 67 -17.42 -31.13 -4.82
N ILE A 68 -16.76 -30.39 -3.93
CA ILE A 68 -16.49 -30.86 -2.57
C ILE A 68 -17.79 -30.98 -1.75
N PRO A 69 -18.67 -29.97 -1.69
CA PRO A 69 -19.95 -30.11 -1.02
C PRO A 69 -20.84 -31.21 -1.62
N ARG A 70 -20.89 -31.39 -2.95
CA ARG A 70 -21.62 -32.52 -3.57
C ARG A 70 -21.09 -33.86 -3.09
N TYR A 71 -19.78 -34.05 -3.11
CA TYR A 71 -19.15 -35.27 -2.62
C TYR A 71 -19.51 -35.53 -1.15
N ARG A 72 -19.46 -34.51 -0.29
CA ARG A 72 -19.85 -34.63 1.13
C ARG A 72 -21.33 -34.98 1.30
N THR A 73 -22.23 -34.34 0.56
CA THR A 73 -23.66 -34.71 0.56
C THR A 73 -23.86 -36.17 0.14
N MET A 74 -23.14 -36.66 -0.88
CA MET A 74 -23.20 -38.07 -1.31
C MET A 74 -22.61 -39.05 -0.28
N LYS A 75 -21.69 -38.59 0.57
CA LYS A 75 -21.16 -39.36 1.70
C LYS A 75 -22.09 -39.37 2.93
N GLY A 76 -23.23 -38.68 2.86
CA GLY A 76 -24.24 -38.66 3.91
C GLY A 76 -24.18 -37.48 4.87
N TYR A 77 -23.33 -36.49 4.61
CA TYR A 77 -23.24 -35.28 5.45
C TYR A 77 -24.39 -34.32 5.16
N HIS A 78 -24.85 -33.64 6.20
CA HIS A 78 -25.65 -32.42 6.05
C HIS A 78 -24.72 -31.28 5.61
N VAL A 79 -25.03 -30.62 4.49
CA VAL A 79 -24.15 -29.60 3.91
C VAL A 79 -24.99 -28.40 3.49
N GLU A 80 -25.14 -27.45 4.41
CA GLU A 80 -25.69 -26.15 4.07
C GLU A 80 -24.71 -25.34 3.22
N ARG A 81 -25.24 -24.67 2.20
CA ARG A 81 -24.44 -23.87 1.27
C ARG A 81 -25.16 -22.56 1.04
N LYS A 82 -24.60 -21.48 1.57
CA LYS A 82 -25.15 -20.14 1.50
C LYS A 82 -24.17 -19.24 0.76
N ALA A 83 -24.65 -18.57 -0.27
CA ALA A 83 -23.84 -17.57 -0.95
C ALA A 83 -23.73 -16.30 -0.11
N GLY A 84 -22.80 -15.42 -0.47
CA GLY A 84 -22.75 -14.09 0.10
C GLY A 84 -22.16 -13.06 -0.83
N TRP A 85 -22.29 -11.79 -0.45
CA TRP A 85 -21.85 -10.65 -1.22
C TRP A 85 -21.01 -9.71 -0.36
N ASP A 86 -19.83 -9.38 -0.89
CA ASP A 86 -18.98 -8.33 -0.32
C ASP A 86 -19.39 -7.00 -0.95
N THR A 87 -19.79 -6.04 -0.11
CA THR A 87 -20.56 -4.87 -0.54
C THR A 87 -20.02 -3.56 0.01
N HIS A 88 -18.89 -3.61 0.73
CA HIS A 88 -18.21 -2.44 1.28
C HIS A 88 -16.83 -2.25 0.64
N GLY A 89 -16.17 -1.15 1.02
CA GLY A 89 -14.76 -0.93 0.75
C GLY A 89 -14.45 -0.30 -0.61
N LEU A 90 -13.16 -0.08 -0.81
CA LEU A 90 -12.62 0.67 -1.94
C LEU A 90 -13.10 0.17 -3.31
N PRO A 91 -13.17 -1.15 -3.61
CA PRO A 91 -13.61 -1.59 -4.94
C PRO A 91 -14.99 -1.07 -5.35
N VAL A 92 -15.93 -0.96 -4.39
CA VAL A 92 -17.28 -0.42 -4.64
C VAL A 92 -17.23 1.10 -4.78
N GLU A 93 -16.54 1.77 -3.86
CA GLU A 93 -16.42 3.25 -3.85
C GLU A 93 -15.75 3.75 -5.14
N LEU A 94 -14.71 3.08 -5.61
CA LEU A 94 -13.97 3.46 -6.83
C LEU A 94 -14.77 3.27 -8.11
N GLU A 95 -15.67 2.28 -8.17
CA GLU A 95 -16.58 2.15 -9.31
C GLU A 95 -17.58 3.31 -9.34
N VAL A 96 -18.12 3.68 -8.16
CA VAL A 96 -19.07 4.79 -8.04
C VAL A 96 -18.41 6.15 -8.31
N GLU A 97 -17.19 6.38 -7.82
CA GLU A 97 -16.39 7.56 -8.17
C GLU A 97 -16.26 7.70 -9.69
N LYS A 98 -15.86 6.63 -10.39
CA LYS A 98 -15.75 6.61 -11.85
C LYS A 98 -17.08 6.88 -12.55
N MET A 99 -18.17 6.29 -12.06
CA MET A 99 -19.51 6.52 -12.62
C MET A 99 -19.97 7.96 -12.48
N LEU A 100 -19.59 8.62 -11.37
CA LEU A 100 -19.99 10.00 -11.07
C LEU A 100 -18.96 11.04 -11.54
N GLY A 101 -17.82 10.60 -12.09
CA GLY A 101 -16.73 11.49 -12.51
C GLY A 101 -16.05 12.20 -11.34
N MET A 102 -15.99 11.58 -10.17
CA MET A 102 -15.36 12.11 -8.96
C MET A 102 -13.90 11.70 -8.89
N ASP A 103 -13.05 12.56 -8.31
CA ASP A 103 -11.67 12.24 -8.02
C ASP A 103 -11.33 12.49 -6.55
N GLY A 104 -11.52 11.44 -5.75
CA GLY A 104 -11.10 11.39 -4.36
C GLY A 104 -12.09 12.02 -3.37
N LYS A 105 -11.63 12.08 -2.12
CA LYS A 105 -12.48 12.30 -0.95
C LYS A 105 -13.19 13.66 -0.95
N GLN A 106 -12.53 14.72 -1.41
CA GLN A 106 -13.10 16.07 -1.40
C GLN A 106 -14.32 16.19 -2.30
N ASP A 107 -14.37 15.47 -3.43
CA ASP A 107 -15.55 15.42 -4.30
C ASP A 107 -16.71 14.68 -3.63
N ILE A 108 -16.43 13.58 -2.93
CA ILE A 108 -17.43 12.82 -2.17
C ILE A 108 -18.05 13.71 -1.09
N GLU A 109 -17.23 14.45 -0.34
CA GLU A 109 -17.70 15.38 0.69
C GLU A 109 -18.54 16.51 0.10
N ARG A 110 -18.16 17.06 -1.07
CA ARG A 110 -18.94 18.07 -1.80
C ARG A 110 -20.28 17.52 -2.31
N TYR A 111 -20.30 16.28 -2.77
CA TYR A 111 -21.52 15.61 -3.25
C TYR A 111 -22.47 15.23 -2.12
N GLY A 112 -21.91 14.93 -0.94
CA GLY A 112 -22.63 14.46 0.23
C GLY A 112 -22.42 12.97 0.47
N ILE A 113 -22.06 12.63 1.72
CA ILE A 113 -21.75 11.25 2.14
C ILE A 113 -22.97 10.33 1.96
N GLU A 114 -24.15 10.75 2.42
CA GLU A 114 -25.36 9.93 2.34
C GLU A 114 -25.78 9.63 0.88
N PRO A 115 -25.87 10.63 -0.03
CA PRO A 115 -26.08 10.36 -1.45
C PRO A 115 -25.05 9.41 -2.06
N PHE A 116 -23.76 9.55 -1.70
CA PHE A 116 -22.69 8.68 -2.20
C PHE A 116 -22.84 7.24 -1.71
N VAL A 117 -23.10 7.04 -0.41
CA VAL A 117 -23.34 5.71 0.18
C VAL A 117 -24.56 5.04 -0.46
N LYS A 118 -25.63 5.80 -0.73
CA LYS A 118 -26.80 5.28 -1.44
C LYS A 118 -26.42 4.78 -2.85
N LYS A 119 -25.58 5.51 -3.57
CA LYS A 119 -25.08 5.07 -4.88
C LYS A 119 -24.20 3.83 -4.80
N CYS A 120 -23.38 3.69 -3.75
CA CYS A 120 -22.62 2.47 -3.49
C CYS A 120 -23.54 1.27 -3.23
N LYS A 121 -24.61 1.44 -2.45
CA LYS A 121 -25.59 0.36 -2.24
C LYS A 121 -26.31 -0.02 -3.54
N GLU A 122 -26.61 0.95 -4.41
CA GLU A 122 -27.23 0.70 -5.71
C GLU A 122 -26.28 -0.05 -6.68
N SER A 123 -24.98 0.31 -6.72
CA SER A 123 -24.02 -0.26 -7.67
C SER A 123 -23.76 -1.74 -7.43
N VAL A 124 -23.71 -2.17 -6.17
CA VAL A 124 -23.51 -3.57 -5.76
C VAL A 124 -24.51 -4.52 -6.43
N TRP A 125 -25.74 -4.08 -6.69
CA TRP A 125 -26.76 -4.97 -7.27
C TRP A 125 -26.77 -5.01 -8.79
N LYS A 126 -26.01 -4.13 -9.44
CA LYS A 126 -26.00 -3.96 -10.90
C LYS A 126 -25.65 -5.26 -11.64
N TYR A 127 -24.69 -6.03 -11.14
CA TYR A 127 -24.23 -7.25 -11.80
C TYR A 127 -24.77 -8.54 -11.18
N LYS A 128 -25.59 -8.47 -10.12
CA LYS A 128 -26.11 -9.67 -9.43
C LYS A 128 -26.74 -10.67 -10.39
N GLY A 129 -27.60 -10.21 -11.31
CA GLY A 129 -28.25 -11.09 -12.28
C GLY A 129 -27.28 -11.81 -13.20
N GLU A 130 -26.20 -11.16 -13.66
CA GLU A 130 -25.16 -11.81 -14.47
C GLU A 130 -24.44 -12.90 -13.68
N TRP A 131 -24.19 -12.66 -12.39
CA TRP A 131 -23.58 -13.64 -11.50
C TRP A 131 -24.50 -14.84 -11.23
N GLU A 132 -25.80 -14.62 -11.04
CA GLU A 132 -26.79 -15.70 -10.86
C GLU A 132 -26.88 -16.57 -12.11
N VAL A 133 -27.01 -15.95 -13.29
CA VAL A 133 -27.01 -16.66 -14.58
C VAL A 133 -25.75 -17.50 -14.77
N MET A 134 -24.58 -16.95 -14.42
CA MET A 134 -23.33 -17.71 -14.47
C MET A 134 -23.32 -18.88 -13.47
N SER A 135 -23.76 -18.65 -12.21
CA SER A 135 -23.84 -19.70 -11.17
C SER A 135 -24.69 -20.87 -11.65
N ASP A 136 -25.87 -20.55 -12.16
CA ASP A 136 -26.84 -21.51 -12.62
C ASP A 136 -26.30 -22.30 -13.80
N ARG A 137 -25.66 -21.62 -14.75
CA ARG A 137 -25.14 -22.25 -15.97
C ARG A 137 -24.04 -23.26 -15.68
N VAL A 138 -23.20 -23.01 -14.67
CA VAL A 138 -22.13 -23.94 -14.24
C VAL A 138 -22.63 -24.96 -13.21
N GLY A 139 -23.91 -24.91 -12.83
CA GLY A 139 -24.52 -25.85 -11.89
C GLY A 139 -24.08 -25.65 -10.44
N TYR A 140 -23.62 -24.46 -10.06
CA TYR A 140 -23.19 -24.19 -8.68
C TYR A 140 -24.39 -24.19 -7.72
N TRP A 141 -24.47 -25.20 -6.84
CA TRP A 141 -25.57 -25.32 -5.88
C TRP A 141 -25.25 -24.57 -4.59
N ALA A 142 -25.86 -23.41 -4.41
CA ALA A 142 -25.84 -22.62 -3.18
C ALA A 142 -27.16 -21.82 -3.05
N ASP A 143 -27.55 -21.47 -1.82
CA ASP A 143 -28.67 -20.57 -1.57
C ASP A 143 -28.28 -19.14 -1.97
N MET A 144 -28.80 -18.72 -3.13
CA MET A 144 -28.69 -17.36 -3.68
C MET A 144 -29.94 -16.52 -3.37
N ASP A 145 -31.01 -17.14 -2.86
CA ASP A 145 -32.27 -16.46 -2.51
C ASP A 145 -32.12 -15.73 -1.17
N ASN A 146 -31.38 -16.34 -0.23
CA ASN A 146 -31.08 -15.77 1.08
C ASN A 146 -29.56 -15.61 1.28
N PRO A 147 -28.84 -14.81 0.47
CA PRO A 147 -27.41 -14.64 0.65
C PRO A 147 -27.13 -13.83 1.92
N TYR A 148 -25.94 -14.01 2.52
CA TYR A 148 -25.48 -13.03 3.50
C TYR A 148 -24.90 -11.80 2.79
N ILE A 149 -25.16 -10.60 3.32
CA ILE A 149 -24.79 -9.33 2.68
C ILE A 149 -24.04 -8.50 3.71
N THR A 150 -22.84 -8.05 3.38
CA THR A 150 -21.97 -7.39 4.37
C THR A 150 -22.45 -6.01 4.83
N TYR A 151 -23.29 -5.32 4.05
CA TYR A 151 -23.94 -4.08 4.49
C TYR A 151 -25.19 -4.28 5.35
N ASP A 152 -25.70 -5.51 5.50
CA ASP A 152 -26.89 -5.77 6.31
C ASP A 152 -26.61 -5.44 7.78
N ASP A 153 -27.58 -4.80 8.46
CA ASP A 153 -27.39 -4.32 9.83
C ASP A 153 -27.04 -5.46 10.81
N ASN A 154 -27.59 -6.68 10.61
CA ASN A 154 -27.25 -7.83 11.47
C ASN A 154 -25.81 -8.31 11.25
N TYR A 155 -25.32 -8.20 10.01
CA TYR A 155 -23.93 -8.51 9.68
C TYR A 155 -22.99 -7.47 10.31
N ILE A 156 -23.32 -6.19 10.18
CA ILE A 156 -22.55 -5.08 10.77
C ILE A 156 -22.51 -5.20 12.30
N GLU A 157 -23.64 -5.52 12.94
CA GLU A 157 -23.69 -5.72 14.40
C GLU A 157 -22.78 -6.87 14.85
N SER A 158 -22.74 -7.96 14.07
CA SER A 158 -21.83 -9.09 14.33
C SER A 158 -20.35 -8.67 14.21
N VAL A 159 -20.02 -7.80 13.24
CA VAL A 159 -18.67 -7.22 13.11
C VAL A 159 -18.36 -6.29 14.29
N TRP A 160 -19.30 -5.46 14.73
CA TRP A 160 -19.13 -4.61 15.92
C TRP A 160 -18.88 -5.43 17.18
N TRP A 161 -19.61 -6.53 17.36
CA TRP A 161 -19.36 -7.47 18.45
C TRP A 161 -17.93 -8.05 18.39
N ALA A 162 -17.44 -8.41 17.20
CA ALA A 162 -16.08 -8.92 17.03
C ALA A 162 -15.01 -7.86 17.37
N VAL A 163 -15.19 -6.62 16.88
CA VAL A 163 -14.29 -5.50 17.19
C VAL A 163 -14.29 -5.20 18.69
N LYS A 164 -15.47 -5.17 19.32
CA LYS A 164 -15.59 -5.01 20.78
C LYS A 164 -14.87 -6.12 21.52
N THR A 165 -15.01 -7.37 21.09
CA THR A 165 -14.33 -8.51 21.70
C THR A 165 -12.80 -8.40 21.59
N ILE A 166 -12.28 -7.93 20.46
CA ILE A 166 -10.85 -7.66 20.26
C ILE A 166 -10.38 -6.55 21.21
N ASN A 167 -11.18 -5.48 21.35
CA ASN A 167 -10.91 -4.39 22.26
C ASN A 167 -10.93 -4.82 23.74
N ASP A 168 -11.93 -5.60 24.16
CA ASP A 168 -12.07 -6.12 25.53
C ASP A 168 -10.87 -7.02 25.92
N LYS A 169 -10.23 -7.65 24.92
CA LYS A 169 -8.99 -8.44 25.09
C LYS A 169 -7.71 -7.59 25.08
N GLY A 170 -7.81 -6.27 24.94
CA GLY A 170 -6.66 -5.36 24.86
C GLY A 170 -5.85 -5.48 23.57
N LEU A 171 -6.44 -6.03 22.50
CA LEU A 171 -5.76 -6.25 21.22
C LEU A 171 -5.98 -5.09 20.21
N LEU A 172 -6.86 -4.14 20.54
CA LEU A 172 -7.10 -2.93 19.75
C LEU A 172 -6.36 -1.75 20.38
N TYR A 173 -5.53 -1.05 19.59
CA TYR A 173 -4.78 0.11 20.05
C TYR A 173 -4.70 1.20 18.97
N LYS A 174 -4.47 2.44 19.40
CA LYS A 174 -4.18 3.57 18.52
C LYS A 174 -2.68 3.84 18.55
N GLY A 175 -2.06 3.87 17.37
CA GLY A 175 -0.63 4.18 17.22
C GLY A 175 -0.36 5.03 15.99
N HIS A 176 0.83 5.64 15.94
CA HIS A 176 1.37 6.30 14.75
C HIS A 176 2.38 5.37 14.10
N LYS A 177 2.17 5.05 12.81
CA LYS A 177 3.01 4.09 12.08
C LYS A 177 3.12 4.52 10.62
N ILE A 178 4.30 4.32 10.03
CA ILE A 178 4.49 4.41 8.58
C ILE A 178 3.83 3.19 7.92
N VAL A 179 2.85 3.47 7.06
CA VAL A 179 2.06 2.47 6.35
C VAL A 179 1.93 2.86 4.88
N PRO A 180 1.74 1.89 3.98
CA PRO A 180 1.38 2.20 2.60
C PRO A 180 0.14 3.10 2.57
N TYR A 181 0.20 4.15 1.76
CA TYR A 181 -0.83 5.18 1.73
C TYR A 181 -1.16 5.55 0.29
N CYS A 182 -2.45 5.60 -0.05
CA CYS A 182 -2.88 6.07 -1.36
C CYS A 182 -3.20 7.58 -1.30
N PRO A 183 -2.42 8.46 -1.97
CA PRO A 183 -2.67 9.90 -1.93
C PRO A 183 -4.02 10.29 -2.55
N ARG A 184 -4.47 9.55 -3.60
CA ARG A 184 -5.75 9.77 -4.28
C ARG A 184 -6.94 9.33 -3.41
N CYS A 185 -6.90 8.11 -2.87
CA CYS A 185 -7.99 7.61 -2.02
C CYS A 185 -7.99 8.26 -0.62
N GLY A 186 -6.86 8.83 -0.20
CA GLY A 186 -6.74 9.52 1.09
C GLY A 186 -6.81 8.58 2.30
N THR A 187 -6.35 7.33 2.15
CA THR A 187 -6.40 6.31 3.20
C THR A 187 -5.18 5.39 3.17
N ALA A 188 -4.89 4.76 4.31
CA ALA A 188 -3.89 3.72 4.44
C ALA A 188 -4.37 2.41 3.78
N LEU A 189 -3.43 1.64 3.25
CA LEU A 189 -3.67 0.34 2.64
C LEU A 189 -3.02 -0.77 3.47
N SER A 190 -3.63 -1.95 3.43
CA SER A 190 -3.06 -3.17 4.02
C SER A 190 -1.96 -3.75 3.13
N SER A 191 -1.10 -4.60 3.72
CA SER A 191 -0.04 -5.30 2.97
C SER A 191 -0.59 -6.18 1.85
N HIS A 192 -1.77 -6.78 2.03
CA HIS A 192 -2.42 -7.62 1.02
C HIS A 192 -2.88 -6.81 -0.19
N GLU A 193 -3.39 -5.59 0.02
CA GLU A 193 -3.79 -4.70 -1.08
C GLU A 193 -2.58 -4.22 -1.88
N VAL A 194 -1.47 -3.90 -1.21
CA VAL A 194 -0.22 -3.50 -1.89
C VAL A 194 0.37 -4.64 -2.72
N ALA A 195 0.38 -5.87 -2.18
CA ALA A 195 0.95 -7.04 -2.85
C ALA A 195 0.24 -7.38 -4.19
N GLN A 196 -1.03 -7.02 -4.34
CA GLN A 196 -1.79 -7.25 -5.57
C GLN A 196 -1.55 -6.18 -6.65
N GLY A 197 -0.93 -5.05 -6.28
CA GLY A 197 -0.85 -3.85 -7.11
C GLY A 197 0.52 -3.53 -7.70
N TYR A 198 1.52 -4.40 -7.55
CA TYR A 198 2.87 -4.14 -8.07
C TYR A 198 2.87 -3.97 -9.59
N LYS A 199 3.63 -2.97 -10.04
CA LYS A 199 3.85 -2.65 -11.45
C LYS A 199 5.28 -2.19 -11.63
N ASP A 200 5.86 -2.53 -12.77
CA ASP A 200 7.11 -1.94 -13.19
C ASP A 200 6.85 -0.48 -13.61
N VAL A 201 7.59 0.43 -13.01
CA VAL A 201 7.54 1.87 -13.29
C VAL A 201 8.96 2.38 -13.50
N GLU A 202 9.11 3.38 -14.36
CA GLU A 202 10.37 4.09 -14.49
C GLU A 202 10.42 5.17 -13.42
N ASP A 203 11.41 5.07 -12.53
CA ASP A 203 11.66 6.07 -11.50
C ASP A 203 13.02 6.73 -11.70
N MET A 204 13.10 8.01 -11.34
CA MET A 204 14.34 8.75 -11.34
C MET A 204 15.12 8.43 -10.07
N THR A 205 16.36 8.00 -10.24
CA THR A 205 17.28 7.76 -9.12
C THR A 205 18.33 8.86 -9.05
N VAL A 206 18.78 9.19 -7.83
CA VAL A 206 19.82 10.20 -7.61
C VAL A 206 20.84 9.69 -6.60
N THR A 207 22.09 10.12 -6.77
CA THR A 207 23.13 9.99 -5.75
C THR A 207 23.42 11.38 -5.18
N ALA A 208 23.05 11.59 -3.92
CA ALA A 208 23.23 12.88 -3.25
C ALA A 208 24.55 12.90 -2.47
N LYS A 209 25.24 14.05 -2.53
CA LYS A 209 26.49 14.31 -1.79
C LYS A 209 26.17 15.00 -0.47
N PHE A 210 26.50 14.37 0.65
CA PHE A 210 26.36 14.93 1.99
C PHE A 210 27.73 15.32 2.52
N LYS A 211 28.01 16.62 2.61
CA LYS A 211 29.33 17.13 2.99
C LYS A 211 29.65 16.79 4.45
N VAL A 212 30.82 16.21 4.69
CA VAL A 212 31.27 15.86 6.04
C VAL A 212 31.57 17.15 6.80
N LEU A 213 31.00 17.28 8.00
CA LEU A 213 31.17 18.49 8.79
C LEU A 213 32.61 18.59 9.29
N GLY A 214 33.29 19.68 8.94
CA GLY A 214 34.68 19.94 9.35
C GLY A 214 35.74 19.31 8.45
N GLU A 215 35.37 18.66 7.35
CA GLU A 215 36.31 18.18 6.33
C GLU A 215 36.07 18.92 5.00
N GLU A 216 37.15 19.39 4.38
CA GLU A 216 37.07 20.02 3.06
C GLU A 216 36.86 18.98 1.96
N ASN A 217 35.97 19.30 1.01
CA ASN A 217 35.68 18.50 -0.19
C ASN A 217 35.41 17.01 0.05
N THR A 218 34.97 16.61 1.25
CA THR A 218 34.69 15.23 1.60
C THR A 218 33.20 15.02 1.75
N TYR A 219 32.64 14.00 1.11
CA TYR A 219 31.21 13.77 1.02
C TYR A 219 30.84 12.30 1.23
N PHE A 220 29.81 12.04 2.02
CA PHE A 220 29.10 10.76 1.96
C PHE A 220 28.21 10.73 0.72
N LEU A 221 28.26 9.64 -0.05
CA LEU A 221 27.36 9.42 -1.17
C LEU A 221 26.20 8.54 -0.73
N ALA A 222 24.98 9.06 -0.74
CA ALA A 222 23.78 8.25 -0.50
C ALA A 222 22.91 8.21 -1.76
N TRP A 223 22.44 7.01 -2.11
CA TRP A 223 21.59 6.79 -3.27
C TRP A 223 20.12 6.65 -2.87
N THR A 224 19.22 7.16 -3.72
CA THR A 224 17.78 6.97 -3.53
C THR A 224 17.02 6.96 -4.85
N THR A 225 15.95 6.16 -4.89
CA THR A 225 14.93 6.17 -5.95
C THR A 225 13.78 7.13 -5.66
N THR A 226 13.76 7.76 -4.48
CA THR A 226 12.68 8.67 -4.05
C THR A 226 13.24 10.04 -3.65
N PRO A 227 13.75 10.85 -4.60
CA PRO A 227 14.38 12.14 -4.29
C PRO A 227 13.49 13.09 -3.50
N TRP A 228 12.16 12.97 -3.65
CA TRP A 228 11.17 13.74 -2.92
C TRP A 228 11.20 13.54 -1.39
N THR A 229 11.87 12.50 -0.90
CA THR A 229 12.07 12.25 0.54
C THR A 229 13.29 12.98 1.12
N LEU A 230 14.25 13.41 0.28
CA LEU A 230 15.51 14.05 0.71
C LEU A 230 15.32 15.31 1.58
N PRO A 231 14.31 16.17 1.38
CA PRO A 231 14.05 17.28 2.30
C PRO A 231 13.83 16.84 3.75
N SER A 232 13.29 15.63 3.94
CA SER A 232 13.02 15.04 5.26
C SER A 232 14.16 14.17 5.77
N ASN A 233 15.34 14.25 5.16
CA ASN A 233 16.53 13.60 5.68
C ASN A 233 16.87 14.11 7.10
N VAL A 234 17.19 13.18 8.00
CA VAL A 234 17.62 13.49 9.38
C VAL A 234 18.89 12.75 9.80
N ALA A 235 19.28 11.70 9.07
CA ALA A 235 20.51 10.96 9.31
C ALA A 235 21.00 10.25 8.03
N LEU A 236 22.22 9.73 8.09
CA LEU A 236 22.69 8.70 7.16
C LEU A 236 22.78 7.38 7.93
N CYS A 237 22.66 6.25 7.25
CA CYS A 237 22.83 4.94 7.84
C CYS A 237 23.82 4.10 7.05
N MET A 238 24.72 3.46 7.78
CA MET A 238 25.77 2.57 7.26
C MET A 238 25.75 1.26 8.03
N ASN A 239 26.17 0.16 7.41
CA ASN A 239 26.33 -1.10 8.13
C ASN A 239 27.64 -1.05 8.95
N ALA A 240 27.58 -1.30 10.26
CA ALA A 240 28.72 -1.14 11.18
C ALA A 240 29.91 -2.05 10.84
N ASP A 241 29.63 -3.25 10.32
CA ASP A 241 30.60 -4.33 10.10
C ASP A 241 31.17 -4.36 8.67
N GLU A 242 30.60 -3.56 7.78
CA GLU A 242 30.98 -3.47 6.37
C GLU A 242 32.08 -2.44 6.13
N ASP A 243 32.83 -2.62 5.03
CA ASP A 243 33.94 -1.74 4.65
C ASP A 243 33.49 -0.62 3.72
N TYR A 244 33.95 0.60 4.01
CA TYR A 244 33.66 1.82 3.28
C TYR A 244 34.96 2.50 2.86
N ALA A 245 35.06 2.83 1.58
CA ALA A 245 36.24 3.43 0.97
C ALA A 245 36.11 4.95 0.90
N ARG A 246 37.21 5.65 1.18
CA ARG A 246 37.40 7.04 0.78
C ARG A 246 38.07 7.06 -0.59
N VAL A 247 37.35 7.55 -1.59
CA VAL A 247 37.77 7.52 -2.99
C VAL A 247 37.96 8.94 -3.49
N LYS A 248 39.11 9.23 -4.09
CA LYS A 248 39.38 10.54 -4.69
C LYS A 248 38.83 10.61 -6.11
N VAL A 249 38.04 11.65 -6.39
CA VAL A 249 37.49 11.95 -7.71
C VAL A 249 37.69 13.43 -8.00
N GLY A 250 38.68 13.75 -8.84
CA GLY A 250 39.13 15.14 -9.02
C GLY A 250 39.68 15.71 -7.71
N ASP A 251 39.09 16.82 -7.26
CA ASP A 251 39.44 17.50 -5.99
C ASP A 251 38.56 17.09 -4.82
N GLU A 252 37.63 16.15 -5.01
CA GLU A 252 36.68 15.68 -4.01
C GLU A 252 37.03 14.28 -3.50
N ILE A 253 36.60 13.99 -2.27
CA ILE A 253 36.69 12.68 -1.63
C ILE A 253 35.28 12.18 -1.38
N TYR A 254 34.98 11.00 -1.89
CA TYR A 254 33.69 10.34 -1.72
C TYR A 254 33.81 9.14 -0.78
N ILE A 255 32.86 9.06 0.16
CA ILE A 255 32.69 7.92 1.06
C ILE A 255 31.51 7.10 0.57
N LEU A 256 31.76 5.84 0.27
CA LEU A 256 30.77 4.84 -0.17
C LEU A 256 31.28 3.44 0.19
N ALA A 257 30.40 2.44 0.12
CA ALA A 257 30.80 1.07 0.42
C ALA A 257 31.87 0.58 -0.57
N SER A 258 32.92 -0.05 -0.04
CA SER A 258 34.06 -0.52 -0.82
C SER A 258 33.65 -1.47 -1.95
N ALA A 259 32.63 -2.30 -1.70
CA ALA A 259 32.07 -3.24 -2.67
C ALA A 259 31.39 -2.56 -3.89
N LEU A 260 30.98 -1.30 -3.74
CA LEU A 260 30.22 -0.55 -4.75
C LEU A 260 31.05 0.51 -5.47
N VAL A 261 32.35 0.63 -5.18
CA VAL A 261 33.25 1.62 -5.80
C VAL A 261 33.30 1.44 -7.32
N SER A 262 33.51 0.21 -7.80
CA SER A 262 33.60 -0.07 -9.24
C SER A 262 32.30 0.29 -9.97
N SER A 263 31.13 -0.04 -9.40
CA SER A 263 29.84 0.25 -10.04
C SER A 263 29.45 1.73 -10.01
N VAL A 264 29.85 2.47 -8.97
CA VAL A 264 29.44 3.88 -8.78
C VAL A 264 30.44 4.87 -9.38
N ILE A 265 31.74 4.62 -9.21
CA ILE A 265 32.81 5.53 -9.64
C ILE A 265 33.49 5.04 -10.92
N GLY A 266 33.58 3.71 -11.09
CA GLY A 266 34.26 3.08 -12.21
C GLY A 266 35.52 2.31 -11.78
N ASP A 267 35.99 1.44 -12.67
CA ASP A 267 37.21 0.67 -12.45
C ASP A 267 38.45 1.60 -12.43
N GLY A 268 39.37 1.33 -11.50
CA GLY A 268 40.61 2.11 -11.35
C GLY A 268 40.49 3.38 -10.49
N ALA A 269 39.40 3.53 -9.74
CA ALA A 269 39.23 4.63 -8.79
C ALA A 269 40.36 4.68 -7.75
N GLU A 270 40.83 5.89 -7.43
CA GLU A 270 41.90 6.12 -6.45
C GLU A 270 41.34 5.98 -5.02
N ILE A 271 41.54 4.82 -4.40
CA ILE A 271 41.16 4.57 -3.00
C ILE A 271 42.27 5.11 -2.09
N LEU A 272 41.92 6.06 -1.22
CA LEU A 272 42.83 6.67 -0.26
C LEU A 272 43.00 5.80 0.99
N ASP A 273 41.88 5.36 1.55
CA ASP A 273 41.81 4.49 2.72
C ASP A 273 40.46 3.75 2.78
N THR A 274 40.32 2.85 3.73
CA THR A 274 39.09 2.08 3.96
C THR A 274 38.86 1.92 5.46
N HIS A 275 37.63 2.13 5.88
CA HIS A 275 37.20 2.05 7.28
C HIS A 275 35.90 1.24 7.41
N LYS A 276 35.72 0.61 8.57
CA LYS A 276 34.44 -0.03 8.91
C LYS A 276 33.33 1.03 9.08
N GLY A 277 32.08 0.70 8.78
CA GLY A 277 30.96 1.64 8.96
C GLY A 277 30.82 2.16 10.40
N SER A 278 31.22 1.37 11.39
CA SER A 278 31.32 1.77 12.81
C SER A 278 32.30 2.91 13.08
N PHE A 279 33.32 3.10 12.24
CA PHE A 279 34.23 4.26 12.34
C PHE A 279 33.50 5.59 12.09
N TYR A 280 32.46 5.55 11.27
CA TYR A 280 31.69 6.73 10.91
C TYR A 280 30.52 7.00 11.86
N GLU A 281 30.24 6.12 12.83
CA GLU A 281 29.14 6.35 13.78
C GLU A 281 29.28 7.72 14.46
N HIS A 282 28.19 8.49 14.49
CA HIS A 282 28.12 9.86 15.00
C HIS A 282 28.94 10.92 14.25
N LYS A 283 29.59 10.58 13.11
CA LYS A 283 30.16 11.60 12.23
C LYS A 283 29.05 12.49 11.69
N LYS A 284 29.23 13.80 11.85
CA LYS A 284 28.27 14.81 11.42
C LYS A 284 28.46 15.18 9.95
N TYR A 285 27.39 15.59 9.31
CA TYR A 285 27.39 16.11 7.95
C TYR A 285 26.52 17.36 7.85
N GLU A 286 26.73 18.16 6.80
CA GLU A 286 25.91 19.32 6.51
C GLU A 286 24.61 18.87 5.82
N PRO A 287 23.42 19.30 6.29
CA PRO A 287 22.15 18.91 5.69
C PRO A 287 22.04 19.41 4.25
N LEU A 288 21.41 18.61 3.37
CA LEU A 288 21.13 19.04 1.98
C LEU A 288 20.23 20.28 1.91
N PHE A 289 19.35 20.42 2.91
CA PHE A 289 18.36 21.46 3.01
C PHE A 289 18.40 22.06 4.41
N ASP A 290 19.06 23.21 4.56
CA ASP A 290 19.34 23.89 5.83
C ASP A 290 18.35 25.02 6.17
N TYR A 291 17.20 25.04 5.49
CA TYR A 291 16.22 26.10 5.62
C TYR A 291 15.39 26.05 6.92
N ILE A 292 15.36 24.92 7.65
CA ILE A 292 14.75 24.84 8.99
C ILE A 292 15.83 25.06 10.04
N ARG A 293 15.62 26.09 10.88
CA ARG A 293 16.57 26.53 11.91
C ARG A 293 15.91 26.52 13.29
N GLY A 294 16.73 26.51 14.34
CA GLY A 294 16.28 26.81 15.71
C GLY A 294 15.44 25.73 16.40
N THR A 295 15.25 24.55 15.78
CA THR A 295 14.52 23.43 16.40
C THR A 295 15.47 22.53 17.19
N LYS A 296 15.05 22.11 18.39
CA LYS A 296 15.83 21.19 19.25
C LYS A 296 16.02 19.82 18.60
N GLU A 297 15.09 19.47 17.71
CA GLU A 297 15.09 18.25 16.92
C GLU A 297 16.22 18.27 15.89
N ALA A 298 16.45 19.40 15.21
CA ALA A 298 17.53 19.54 14.24
C ALA A 298 18.92 19.49 14.89
N GLU A 299 19.07 19.95 16.14
CA GLU A 299 20.34 19.86 16.88
C GLU A 299 20.78 18.42 17.17
N LYS A 300 19.81 17.49 17.21
CA LYS A 300 20.05 16.06 17.43
C LYS A 300 20.04 15.25 16.12
N ALA A 301 20.06 15.90 14.96
CA ALA A 301 20.05 15.26 13.66
C ALA A 301 21.41 15.36 12.94
N TYR A 302 21.44 14.91 11.69
CA TYR A 302 22.53 15.09 10.71
C TYR A 302 23.86 14.45 11.12
N TYR A 303 23.77 13.18 11.52
CA TYR A 303 24.93 12.33 11.73
C TYR A 303 24.71 10.92 11.19
N VAL A 304 25.80 10.17 11.06
CA VAL A 304 25.80 8.78 10.61
C VAL A 304 25.39 7.84 11.75
N THR A 305 24.39 7.02 11.49
CA THR A 305 23.90 5.93 12.35
C THR A 305 24.34 4.58 11.77
N ASN A 306 24.27 3.52 12.57
CA ASN A 306 24.48 2.16 12.08
C ASN A 306 23.31 1.21 12.32
N ASP A 307 22.98 0.41 11.30
CA ASP A 307 21.99 -0.66 11.35
C ASP A 307 22.32 -1.71 10.27
N PRO A 308 22.24 -3.03 10.59
CA PRO A 308 22.63 -4.09 9.66
C PRO A 308 21.67 -4.29 8.48
N TYR A 309 20.54 -3.58 8.42
CA TYR A 309 19.63 -3.65 7.25
C TYR A 309 20.24 -3.07 5.97
N VAL A 310 21.27 -2.22 6.08
CA VAL A 310 21.95 -1.63 4.94
C VAL A 310 22.73 -2.73 4.20
N THR A 311 22.39 -2.95 2.94
CA THR A 311 23.05 -3.92 2.06
C THR A 311 24.04 -3.24 1.11
N LEU A 312 24.97 -4.03 0.56
CA LEU A 312 25.99 -3.57 -0.39
C LEU A 312 25.74 -4.06 -1.83
N THR A 313 24.50 -4.40 -2.16
CA THR A 313 24.16 -4.96 -3.47
C THR A 313 23.85 -3.89 -4.51
N GLU A 314 23.32 -2.74 -4.09
CA GLU A 314 22.87 -1.65 -4.97
C GLU A 314 23.10 -0.27 -4.31
N GLY A 315 23.02 0.79 -5.11
CA GLY A 315 23.23 2.16 -4.65
C GLY A 315 24.69 2.44 -4.27
N THR A 316 24.90 3.00 -3.09
CA THR A 316 26.23 3.38 -2.58
C THR A 316 26.60 2.69 -1.26
N GLY A 317 25.70 1.87 -0.71
CA GLY A 317 25.84 1.26 0.62
C GLY A 317 25.70 2.26 1.78
N ILE A 318 25.27 3.49 1.50
CA ILE A 318 24.87 4.49 2.51
C ILE A 318 23.43 4.89 2.22
N VAL A 319 22.56 4.75 3.22
CA VAL A 319 21.13 5.04 3.09
C VAL A 319 20.83 6.37 3.76
N HIS A 320 20.12 7.27 3.06
CA HIS A 320 19.60 8.49 3.68
C HIS A 320 18.34 8.14 4.49
N ILE A 321 18.23 8.68 5.70
CA ILE A 321 17.15 8.34 6.64
C ILE A 321 16.11 9.45 6.67
N ALA A 322 14.88 9.13 6.27
CA ALA A 322 13.71 10.01 6.31
C ALA A 322 12.55 9.29 7.06
N PRO A 323 12.48 9.40 8.41
CA PRO A 323 11.60 8.59 9.25
C PRO A 323 10.10 8.84 9.00
N THR A 324 9.76 9.98 8.41
CA THR A 324 8.40 10.31 7.98
C THR A 324 7.87 9.40 6.86
N PHE A 325 8.74 8.73 6.10
CA PHE A 325 8.38 7.99 4.88
C PHE A 325 8.82 6.53 4.87
N GLY A 326 9.82 6.14 5.67
CA GLY A 326 10.33 4.77 5.74
C GLY A 326 10.08 4.11 7.10
N ALA A 327 9.64 2.85 7.09
CA ALA A 327 9.46 2.10 8.33
C ALA A 327 10.80 1.72 8.98
N ASP A 328 11.80 1.33 8.19
CA ASP A 328 13.16 1.10 8.66
C ASP A 328 13.82 2.41 9.10
N ASP A 329 13.63 3.49 8.34
CA ASP A 329 14.08 4.83 8.67
C ASP A 329 13.56 5.29 10.04
N ALA A 330 12.26 5.11 10.29
CA ALA A 330 11.64 5.40 11.59
C ALA A 330 12.22 4.56 12.73
N ARG A 331 12.54 3.27 12.47
CA ARG A 331 13.22 2.41 13.45
C ARG A 331 14.61 2.92 13.76
N VAL A 332 15.40 3.23 12.73
CA VAL A 332 16.79 3.69 12.84
C VAL A 332 16.85 5.05 13.53
N ALA A 333 16.03 6.02 13.12
CA ALA A 333 15.93 7.33 13.75
C ALA A 333 15.55 7.22 15.22
N LYS A 334 14.54 6.39 15.55
CA LYS A 334 14.13 6.14 16.94
C LYS A 334 15.25 5.54 17.79
N LYS A 335 16.01 4.58 17.25
CA LYS A 335 17.18 3.98 17.93
C LYS A 335 18.28 5.01 18.18
N GLY A 336 18.50 5.92 17.23
CA GLY A 336 19.43 7.04 17.36
C GLY A 336 18.95 8.17 18.27
N GLY A 337 17.67 8.19 18.69
CA GLY A 337 17.10 9.32 19.42
C GLY A 337 16.90 10.57 18.54
N ILE A 338 16.77 10.37 17.23
CA ILE A 338 16.52 11.41 16.22
C ILE A 338 15.01 11.51 15.99
N ALA A 339 14.49 12.73 16.01
CA ALA A 339 13.07 13.00 15.77
C ALA A 339 12.79 13.29 14.28
N ASP A 340 11.53 13.13 13.89
CA ASP A 340 11.07 13.54 12.57
C ASP A 340 11.14 15.07 12.45
N LEU A 341 11.64 15.56 11.31
CA LEU A 341 11.59 16.99 11.00
C LEU A 341 10.35 17.29 10.15
N LEU A 342 9.32 17.81 10.81
CA LEU A 342 8.02 18.14 10.22
C LEU A 342 7.84 19.66 10.08
N VAL A 343 6.85 20.05 9.28
CA VAL A 343 6.38 21.45 9.14
C VAL A 343 4.97 21.57 9.73
N TYR A 344 4.50 22.80 9.90
CA TYR A 344 3.13 23.06 10.35
C TYR A 344 2.32 23.69 9.22
N ASP A 345 1.17 23.10 8.91
CA ASP A 345 0.21 23.68 7.97
C ASP A 345 -0.54 24.86 8.61
N ARG A 346 -1.34 25.58 7.81
CA ARG A 346 -2.16 26.71 8.29
C ARG A 346 -3.12 26.40 9.45
N ASP A 347 -3.47 25.13 9.66
CA ASP A 347 -4.34 24.71 10.77
C ASP A 347 -3.51 24.39 12.03
N GLY A 348 -2.20 24.61 12.00
CA GLY A 348 -1.27 24.25 13.08
C GLY A 348 -1.05 22.75 13.21
N LYS A 349 -1.36 21.95 12.17
CA LYS A 349 -1.15 20.51 12.19
C LYS A 349 0.23 20.19 11.61
N GLN A 350 0.88 19.21 12.23
CA GLN A 350 2.14 18.69 11.72
C GLN A 350 1.94 17.98 10.38
N ALA A 351 2.82 18.28 9.44
CA ALA A 351 2.85 17.69 8.11
C ALA A 351 4.29 17.34 7.69
N PRO A 352 4.49 16.38 6.77
CA PRO A 352 5.78 16.18 6.13
C PRO A 352 6.26 17.44 5.42
N LYS A 353 7.57 17.61 5.20
CA LYS A 353 8.14 18.78 4.51
C LYS A 353 7.73 18.94 3.04
N VAL A 354 7.06 17.94 2.49
CA VAL A 354 6.50 17.94 1.15
C VAL A 354 5.03 17.53 1.21
N ASP A 355 4.26 17.98 0.22
CA ASP A 355 2.86 17.59 0.07
C ASP A 355 2.73 16.15 -0.46
N ARG A 356 1.48 15.68 -0.62
CA ARG A 356 1.16 14.34 -1.11
C ARG A 356 1.53 14.07 -2.57
N THR A 357 2.02 15.09 -3.28
CA THR A 357 2.51 14.99 -4.67
C THR A 357 4.04 15.07 -4.74
N GLY A 358 4.73 15.27 -3.61
CA GLY A 358 6.18 15.45 -3.57
C GLY A 358 6.63 16.86 -3.93
N LYS A 359 5.76 17.87 -3.80
CA LYS A 359 6.14 19.29 -3.89
C LYS A 359 6.47 19.84 -2.51
N PHE A 360 7.40 20.80 -2.46
CA PHE A 360 7.54 21.64 -1.28
C PHE A 360 6.27 22.45 -1.06
N TRP A 361 5.90 22.66 0.20
CA TRP A 361 4.77 23.52 0.54
C TRP A 361 4.99 24.95 0.04
N LYS A 362 3.94 25.61 -0.41
CA LYS A 362 4.02 27.06 -0.62
C LYS A 362 4.14 27.74 0.73
N VAL A 363 4.83 28.88 0.78
CA VAL A 363 4.99 29.63 2.04
C VAL A 363 3.63 30.03 2.59
N GLU A 364 2.71 30.42 1.70
CA GLU A 364 1.36 30.77 2.11
C GLU A 364 0.61 29.60 2.74
N ASP A 365 0.92 28.33 2.44
CA ASP A 365 0.18 27.17 2.98
C ASP A 365 0.71 26.69 4.34
N LEU A 366 1.79 27.30 4.82
CA LEU A 366 2.41 27.00 6.12
C LEU A 366 1.91 27.95 7.22
N ASP A 367 2.05 27.52 8.46
CA ASP A 367 1.78 28.35 9.64
C ASP A 367 2.71 29.58 9.67
N PRO A 368 2.17 30.81 9.68
CA PRO A 368 2.97 32.02 9.59
C PRO A 368 3.83 32.31 10.83
N GLU A 369 3.39 31.90 12.01
CA GLU A 369 4.12 32.07 13.26
C GLU A 369 5.33 31.13 13.25
N TRP A 370 5.11 29.85 12.98
CA TRP A 370 6.17 28.84 12.87
C TRP A 370 7.20 29.20 11.80
N VAL A 371 6.76 29.65 10.62
CA VAL A 371 7.64 30.09 9.53
C VAL A 371 8.54 31.23 9.97
N SER A 372 8.01 32.22 10.69
CA SER A 372 8.77 33.40 11.10
C SER A 372 9.90 33.08 12.08
N GLU A 373 9.72 32.03 12.89
CA GLU A 373 10.66 31.63 13.94
C GLU A 373 11.66 30.56 13.47
N ASN A 374 11.22 29.64 12.60
CA ASN A 374 11.94 28.38 12.35
C ASN A 374 12.38 28.21 10.89
N VAL A 375 12.03 29.11 9.98
CA VAL A 375 12.34 28.96 8.55
C VAL A 375 13.16 30.14 8.03
N ASP A 376 14.31 29.86 7.43
CA ASP A 376 14.99 30.84 6.58
C ASP A 376 14.24 30.97 5.26
N LEU A 377 13.43 32.02 5.14
CA LEU A 377 12.63 32.30 3.95
C LEU A 377 13.46 32.56 2.68
N ALA A 378 14.68 33.10 2.81
CA ALA A 378 15.53 33.32 1.64
C ALA A 378 15.99 31.97 1.07
N LEU A 379 16.33 31.02 1.94
CA LEU A 379 16.70 29.67 1.54
C LEU A 379 15.50 28.81 1.14
N TYR A 380 14.35 28.96 1.79
CA TYR A 380 13.16 28.17 1.48
C TYR A 380 12.43 28.65 0.21
N GLY A 381 12.41 29.96 -0.04
CA GLY A 381 11.67 30.57 -1.16
C GLY A 381 12.11 30.09 -2.54
N GLN A 382 13.35 29.63 -2.68
CA GLN A 382 13.87 29.01 -3.92
C GLN A 382 13.26 27.62 -4.20
N TYR A 383 12.68 26.96 -3.20
CA TYR A 383 12.06 25.63 -3.31
C TYR A 383 10.53 25.67 -3.22
N ALA A 384 9.95 26.64 -2.51
CA ALA A 384 8.52 26.71 -2.21
C ALA A 384 7.63 26.47 -3.44
N GLY A 385 6.68 25.54 -3.32
CA GLY A 385 5.73 25.17 -4.37
C GLY A 385 6.30 24.36 -5.55
N LYS A 386 7.61 24.08 -5.58
CA LYS A 386 8.24 23.29 -6.66
C LYS A 386 8.26 21.81 -6.32
N PHE A 387 8.29 20.96 -7.35
CA PHE A 387 8.62 19.55 -7.17
C PHE A 387 10.05 19.42 -6.69
N VAL A 388 10.30 18.49 -5.77
CA VAL A 388 11.64 18.25 -5.23
C VAL A 388 12.64 17.86 -6.32
N LYS A 389 12.22 17.09 -7.34
CA LYS A 389 13.09 16.75 -8.47
C LYS A 389 13.65 17.97 -9.21
N ASN A 390 12.90 19.06 -9.30
CA ASN A 390 13.34 20.29 -9.96
C ASN A 390 14.42 21.03 -9.15
N ALA A 391 14.56 20.72 -7.85
CA ALA A 391 15.65 21.24 -7.03
C ALA A 391 16.99 20.59 -7.37
N PHE A 392 16.97 19.37 -7.92
CA PHE A 392 18.16 18.59 -8.24
C PHE A 392 18.50 18.56 -9.73
N ASP A 393 17.49 18.70 -10.59
CA ASP A 393 17.66 18.82 -12.03
C ASP A 393 16.85 20.03 -12.55
N PRO A 394 17.49 21.19 -12.76
CA PRO A 394 16.81 22.40 -13.22
C PRO A 394 16.33 22.30 -14.68
N THR A 395 16.70 21.25 -15.42
CA THR A 395 16.17 20.99 -16.76
C THR A 395 14.78 20.36 -16.73
N LYS A 396 14.35 19.81 -15.58
CA LYS A 396 13.03 19.23 -15.38
C LYS A 396 11.97 20.31 -15.17
N THR A 397 10.83 20.10 -15.81
CA THR A 397 9.65 20.96 -15.73
C THR A 397 8.59 20.36 -14.80
N GLU A 398 7.49 21.07 -14.55
CA GLU A 398 6.35 20.50 -13.81
C GLU A 398 5.61 19.37 -14.55
N LYS A 399 5.92 19.16 -15.83
CA LYS A 399 5.31 18.12 -16.67
C LYS A 399 6.13 16.84 -16.77
N ASP A 400 7.43 16.94 -16.50
CA ASP A 400 8.30 15.79 -16.22
C ASP A 400 8.01 15.26 -14.83
#